data_AF-A0AAW2QVY6-F1
#
_entry.id   AF-A0AAW2QVY6-F1
#
_cell.length_a   1.000
_cell.length_b   1.000
_cell.length_c   1.000
_cell.angle_alpha   90.00
_cell.angle_beta   90.00
_cell.angle_gamma   90.00
#
_symmetry.space_group_name_H-M   'P 1'
#
loop_
_entity.id
_entity.type
_entity.pdbx_description
1 polymer ?
#
loop_
_entity_poly.entity_id
_entity_poly.type
_entity_poly.pdbx_seq_one_letter_code
_entity_poly.pdbx_strand_id
1 'polypeptide(L)'
;MYVRPVAAAPDQISDKVEQSIKKAQEACSDDPVSGECAAAWDEVEELSAAASHARDKQKESDPLENYCKDNPETDECRTYDN
;
A
#
# COMPACT_ATOMS: atom_id res chain seq x y z
N MET A 1 24.70 8.16 -1.60
CA MET A 1 23.49 7.55 -2.18
C MET A 1 22.29 8.19 -1.50
N TYR A 2 21.59 9.11 -2.18
CA TYR A 2 20.30 9.59 -1.69
C TYR A 2 19.25 8.60 -2.17
N VAL A 3 18.80 7.73 -1.26
CA VAL A 3 17.70 6.82 -1.53
C VAL A 3 16.43 7.68 -1.53
N ARG A 4 15.90 7.99 -2.71
CA ARG A 4 14.55 8.57 -2.80
C ARG A 4 13.58 7.51 -2.27
N PRO A 5 12.67 7.84 -1.34
CA PRO A 5 11.61 6.91 -0.99
C PRO A 5 10.78 6.71 -2.25
N VAL A 6 10.82 5.50 -2.81
CA VAL A 6 9.90 5.11 -3.86
C VAL A 6 8.55 5.00 -3.16
N ALA A 7 7.64 5.94 -3.45
CA ALA A 7 6.26 5.82 -3.00
C ALA A 7 5.72 4.52 -3.61
N ALA A 8 5.55 3.49 -2.77
CA ALA A 8 5.19 2.15 -3.22
C ALA A 8 3.68 1.98 -3.46
N ALA A 9 2.88 3.02 -3.22
CA ALA A 9 1.47 3.09 -3.56
C ALA A 9 1.29 3.96 -4.82
N PRO A 10 0.21 3.78 -5.61
CA PRO A 10 -0.06 4.63 -6.77
C PRO A 10 0.06 6.10 -6.38
N ASP A 11 0.83 6.89 -7.13
CA ASP A 11 1.17 8.28 -6.77
C ASP A 11 -0.07 9.09 -6.35
N GLN A 12 -1.18 8.90 -7.06
CA GLN A 12 -2.46 9.57 -6.79
C GLN A 12 -3.12 9.21 -5.45
N ILE A 13 -2.89 7.99 -4.92
CA ILE A 13 -3.44 7.57 -3.62
C ILE A 13 -2.50 8.04 -2.50
N SER A 14 -1.19 8.00 -2.72
CA SER A 14 -0.19 8.52 -1.79
C SER A 14 -0.39 10.01 -1.52
N ASP A 15 -0.59 10.81 -2.57
CA ASP A 15 -0.86 12.26 -2.45
C ASP A 15 -2.14 12.55 -1.66
N LYS A 16 -3.18 11.71 -1.84
CA LYS A 16 -4.45 11.85 -1.11
C LYS A 16 -4.30 11.56 0.38
N VAL A 17 -3.50 10.55 0.74
CA VAL A 17 -3.18 10.24 2.14
C VAL A 17 -2.43 11.42 2.78
N GLU A 18 -1.45 12.00 2.10
CA GLU A 18 -0.73 13.16 2.64
C GLU A 18 -1.63 14.39 2.83
N GLN A 19 -2.56 14.62 1.89
CA GLN A 19 -3.55 15.69 2.01
C GLN A 19 -4.55 15.44 3.14
N SER A 20 -5.03 14.22 3.32
CA SER A 20 -5.96 13.89 4.42
C SER A 20 -5.29 13.98 5.78
N ILE A 21 -4.00 13.61 5.90
CA ILE A 21 -3.24 13.81 7.15
C ILE A 21 -3.18 15.29 7.54
N LYS A 22 -2.91 16.19 6.58
CA LYS A 22 -2.90 17.64 6.86
C LYS A 22 -4.27 18.14 7.30
N LYS A 23 -5.33 17.72 6.62
CA LYS A 23 -6.71 18.05 7.00
C LYS A 23 -7.07 17.53 8.40
N ALA A 24 -6.68 16.31 8.73
CA ALA A 24 -6.91 15.73 10.06
C ALA A 24 -6.15 16.52 11.14
N GLN A 25 -4.89 16.91 10.88
CA GLN A 25 -4.12 17.77 11.78
C GLN A 25 -4.80 19.12 12.01
N GLU A 26 -5.31 19.76 10.94
CA GLU A 26 -6.04 21.02 11.03
C GLU A 26 -7.36 20.85 11.82
N ALA A 27 -8.16 19.83 11.51
CA ALA A 27 -9.42 19.54 12.19
C ALA A 27 -9.25 19.20 13.68
N CYS A 28 -8.13 18.56 14.03
CA CYS A 28 -7.80 18.18 15.41
C CYS A 28 -7.02 19.25 16.18
N SER A 29 -6.69 20.39 15.58
CA SER A 29 -5.82 21.39 16.22
C SER A 29 -6.46 22.04 17.44
N ASP A 30 -7.78 22.26 17.41
CA ASP A 30 -8.51 22.93 18.49
C ASP A 30 -9.07 21.94 19.52
N ASP A 31 -9.74 20.87 19.06
CA ASP A 31 -10.28 19.82 19.92
C ASP A 31 -9.88 18.42 19.39
N PRO A 32 -8.84 17.80 19.99
CA PRO A 32 -8.30 16.52 19.54
C PRO A 32 -9.18 15.31 19.89
N VAL A 33 -10.24 15.49 20.71
CA VAL A 33 -11.19 14.41 21.04
C VAL A 33 -12.56 14.64 20.43
N SER A 34 -12.71 15.68 19.60
CA SER A 34 -13.94 15.96 18.88
C SER A 34 -14.28 14.83 17.92
N GLY A 35 -15.58 14.65 17.67
CA GLY A 35 -16.05 13.70 16.65
C GLY A 35 -15.57 14.05 15.25
N GLU A 36 -15.34 15.33 14.97
CA GLU A 36 -14.81 15.82 13.69
C GLU A 36 -13.34 15.44 13.50
N CYS A 37 -12.53 15.58 14.56
CA CYS A 37 -11.15 15.10 14.59
C CYS A 37 -11.10 13.57 14.38
N ALA A 38 -11.94 12.82 15.10
CA ALA A 38 -12.01 11.36 14.97
C ALA A 38 -12.40 10.94 13.54
N ALA A 39 -13.42 11.57 12.95
CA ALA A 39 -13.85 11.30 11.59
C ALA A 39 -12.77 11.63 10.54
N ALA A 40 -12.01 12.71 10.76
CA ALA A 40 -10.91 13.06 9.86
C ALA A 40 -9.76 12.03 9.90
N TRP A 41 -9.46 11.48 11.08
CA TRP A 41 -8.49 10.38 11.20
C TRP A 41 -9.02 9.04 10.67
N ASP A 42 -10.32 8.78 10.77
CA ASP A 42 -10.98 7.62 10.15
C ASP A 42 -10.79 7.64 8.62
N GLU A 43 -10.95 8.80 7.98
CA GLU A 43 -10.66 8.97 6.55
C GLU A 43 -9.18 8.68 6.21
N VAL A 44 -8.24 9.12 7.06
CA VAL A 44 -6.81 8.83 6.88
C VAL A 44 -6.52 7.34 7.00
N GLU A 45 -7.14 6.65 7.95
CA GLU A 45 -6.99 5.21 8.14
C GLU A 45 -7.43 4.45 6.89
N GLU A 46 -8.63 4.74 6.40
CA GLU A 46 -9.21 4.07 5.21
C GLU A 46 -8.39 4.35 3.94
N LEU A 47 -7.96 5.59 3.73
CA LEU A 47 -7.10 5.93 2.58
C LEU A 47 -5.74 5.23 2.65
N SER A 48 -5.16 5.13 3.84
CA SER A 48 -3.88 4.44 4.06
C SER A 48 -4.02 2.93 3.85
N ALA A 49 -5.12 2.34 4.30
CA ALA A 49 -5.46 0.94 4.05
C ALA A 49 -5.60 0.67 2.55
N ALA A 50 -6.35 1.51 1.83
CA ALA A 50 -6.49 1.42 0.38
C ALA A 50 -5.15 1.55 -0.36
N ALA A 51 -4.27 2.46 0.10
CA ALA A 51 -2.92 2.62 -0.44
C ALA A 51 -2.08 1.35 -0.26
N SER A 52 -2.11 0.75 0.94
CA SER A 52 -1.42 -0.51 1.22
C SER A 52 -1.96 -1.64 0.36
N HIS A 53 -3.28 -1.74 0.25
CA HIS A 53 -3.93 -2.77 -0.55
C HIS A 53 -3.59 -2.64 -2.04
N ALA A 54 -3.51 -1.42 -2.56
CA ALA A 54 -3.10 -1.16 -3.93
C ALA A 54 -1.62 -1.50 -4.16
N ARG A 55 -0.75 -1.26 -3.19
CA ARG A 55 0.66 -1.70 -3.22
C ARG A 55 0.78 -3.22 -3.20
N ASP A 56 0.01 -3.89 -2.35
CA ASP A 56 0.07 -5.35 -2.25
C ASP A 56 -0.38 -6.02 -3.55
N LYS A 57 -1.35 -5.43 -4.26
CA LYS A 57 -1.76 -5.89 -5.60
C LYS A 57 -0.71 -5.64 -6.69
N GLN A 58 0.20 -4.69 -6.48
CA GLN A 58 1.30 -4.38 -7.41
C GLN A 58 2.55 -5.20 -7.12
N LYS A 59 2.58 -5.98 -6.04
CA LYS A 59 3.68 -6.92 -5.82
C LYS A 59 3.67 -7.92 -6.97
N GLU A 60 4.72 -7.87 -7.78
CA GLU A 60 5.00 -8.90 -8.77
C GLU A 60 5.01 -10.26 -8.06
N SER A 61 4.47 -11.28 -8.73
CA SER A 61 4.63 -12.67 -8.28
C SER A 61 6.12 -12.98 -8.11
N ASP A 62 6.45 -13.95 -7.26
CA ASP A 62 7.82 -14.41 -7.09
C ASP A 62 8.44 -14.63 -8.49
N PRO A 63 9.60 -14.02 -8.80
CA PRO A 63 10.26 -14.23 -10.09
C PRO A 63 10.36 -15.72 -10.46
N LEU A 64 10.54 -16.60 -9.47
CA LEU A 64 10.53 -18.05 -9.69
C LEU A 64 9.14 -18.57 -10.09
N GLU A 65 8.06 -18.15 -9.41
CA GLU A 65 6.70 -18.53 -9.82
C GLU A 65 6.39 -18.10 -11.25
N ASN A 66 6.76 -16.89 -11.63
CA ASN A 66 6.56 -16.41 -13.00
C ASN A 66 7.37 -17.23 -14.01
N TYR A 67 8.62 -17.55 -13.69
CA TYR A 67 9.44 -18.41 -14.53
C TYR A 67 8.86 -19.83 -14.67
N CYS A 68 8.37 -20.41 -13.58
CA CYS A 68 7.78 -21.75 -13.57
C CYS A 68 6.43 -21.85 -14.29
N LYS A 69 5.67 -20.75 -14.40
CA LYS A 69 4.45 -20.71 -15.23
C LYS A 69 4.76 -20.97 -16.70
N ASP A 70 5.86 -20.44 -17.19
CA ASP A 70 6.26 -20.54 -18.60
C ASP A 70 7.22 -21.73 -18.87
N ASN A 71 7.91 -22.23 -17.84
CA ASN A 71 8.92 -23.30 -17.94
C ASN A 71 8.71 -24.41 -16.88
N PRO A 72 7.54 -25.08 -16.85
CA PRO A 72 7.19 -26.04 -15.79
C PRO A 72 8.09 -27.30 -15.76
N GLU A 73 8.78 -27.61 -16.85
CA GLU A 73 9.63 -28.79 -17.00
C GLU A 73 11.05 -28.63 -16.44
N THR A 74 11.44 -27.39 -16.12
CA THR A 74 12.76 -27.06 -15.57
C THR A 74 12.95 -27.65 -14.17
N ASP A 75 14.19 -27.94 -13.81
CA ASP A 75 14.48 -28.62 -12.54
C ASP A 75 14.09 -27.75 -11.32
N GLU A 76 14.08 -26.42 -11.49
CA GLU A 76 13.63 -25.45 -10.51
C GLU A 76 12.11 -25.45 -10.30
N CYS A 77 11.34 -26.04 -11.23
CA CYS A 77 9.88 -25.92 -11.30
C CYS A 77 9.12 -27.25 -11.26
N ARG A 78 9.82 -28.39 -11.31
CA ARG A 78 9.18 -29.71 -11.19
C ARG A 78 8.57 -29.93 -9.81
N THR A 79 7.25 -29.99 -9.77
CA THR A 79 6.47 -30.42 -8.60
C THR A 79 5.87 -31.81 -8.81
N TYR A 80 5.90 -32.66 -7.79
CA TYR A 80 5.31 -34.00 -7.81
C TYR A 80 4.12 -34.07 -6.85
N ASP A 81 2.93 -34.40 -7.35
CA ASP A 81 1.78 -34.74 -6.49
C ASP A 81 2.01 -36.13 -5.87
N ASN A 82 1.97 -36.21 -4.54
CA ASN A 82 2.04 -37.46 -3.76
C ASN A 82 0.69 -37.76 -3.11
#